data_AF-A0A7V3HCL3-F1
#
_entry.id   AF-A0A7V3HCL3-F1
#
_cell.length_a   1.000
_cell.length_b   1.000
_cell.length_c   1.000
_cell.angle_alpha   90.00
_cell.angle_beta   90.00
_cell.angle_gamma   90.00
#
_symmetry.space_group_name_H-M   'P 1'
#
loop_
_entity.id
_entity.type
_entity.pdbx_description
1 polymer ?
#
loop_
_entity_poly.entity_id
_entity_poly.type
_entity_poly.pdbx_seq_one_letter_code
_entity_poly.pdbx_strand_id
1 'polypeptide(L)'
;MELTPELKKELKILYRKLAKLYHPDNVKNLNKQDKIFFTKRMSEINEAFQEQDLETLRRIFKKAETEIGFNISSLERIRNFEIDLHILNQMEELYKIKIENLKNNQIYKLMSKPQKERNKIFEDLKLKYIQDIKLYKNIYIKLKNR
;
A
#
# COMPACT_ATOMS: atom_id res chain seq x y z
N MET A 1 -18.50 -9.85 -13.61
CA MET A 1 -18.73 -11.32 -13.57
C MET A 1 -19.90 -11.56 -12.64
N GLU A 2 -20.93 -12.27 -13.06
CA GLU A 2 -22.04 -12.59 -12.15
C GLU A 2 -21.60 -13.64 -11.12
N LEU A 3 -21.84 -13.37 -9.83
CA LEU A 3 -21.56 -14.35 -8.79
C LEU A 3 -22.46 -15.58 -8.92
N THR A 4 -21.87 -16.74 -8.64
CA THR A 4 -22.63 -18.00 -8.54
C THR A 4 -23.65 -17.91 -7.40
N PRO A 5 -24.74 -18.71 -7.42
CA PRO A 5 -25.75 -18.73 -6.37
C PRO A 5 -25.16 -18.94 -4.96
N GLU A 6 -24.12 -19.76 -4.85
CA GLU A 6 -23.41 -20.06 -3.59
C GLU A 6 -22.70 -18.82 -3.05
N LEU A 7 -21.98 -18.10 -3.92
CA LEU A 7 -21.25 -16.90 -3.53
C LEU A 7 -22.21 -15.74 -3.22
N LYS A 8 -23.35 -15.64 -3.92
CA LYS A 8 -24.42 -14.68 -3.56
C LYS A 8 -25.01 -14.97 -2.18
N LYS A 9 -25.13 -16.25 -1.80
CA LYS A 9 -25.59 -16.65 -0.47
C LYS A 9 -24.55 -16.29 0.60
N GLU A 10 -23.28 -16.57 0.33
CA GLU A 10 -22.17 -16.19 1.22
C GLU A 10 -22.08 -14.67 1.43
N LEU A 11 -22.17 -13.89 0.35
CA LEU A 11 -22.17 -12.43 0.38
C LEU A 11 -23.24 -11.88 1.34
N LYS A 12 -24.48 -12.37 1.22
CA LYS A 12 -25.59 -11.98 2.11
C LYS A 12 -25.37 -12.41 3.56
N ILE A 13 -24.78 -13.59 3.79
CA ILE A 13 -24.48 -14.08 5.13
C ILE A 13 -23.43 -13.20 5.80
N LEU A 14 -22.33 -12.92 5.11
CA LEU A 14 -21.25 -12.08 5.62
C LEU A 14 -21.74 -10.66 5.91
N TYR A 15 -22.49 -10.07 4.97
CA TYR A 15 -23.10 -8.75 5.18
C TYR A 15 -23.97 -8.71 6.44
N ARG A 16 -24.88 -9.66 6.63
CA ARG A 16 -25.75 -9.70 7.81
C ARG A 16 -24.97 -9.87 9.12
N LYS A 17 -23.95 -10.73 9.13
CA LYS A 17 -23.09 -10.92 10.31
C LYS A 17 -22.33 -9.64 10.64
N LEU A 18 -21.73 -9.00 9.63
CA LEU A 18 -20.99 -7.75 9.78
C LEU A 18 -21.89 -6.58 10.19
N ALA A 19 -23.09 -6.46 9.62
CA ALA A 19 -24.08 -5.48 10.03
C ALA A 19 -24.48 -5.68 11.49
N LYS A 20 -24.75 -6.92 11.92
CA LYS A 20 -25.04 -7.20 13.33
C LYS A 20 -23.91 -6.74 14.27
N LEU A 21 -22.67 -6.86 13.82
CA LEU A 21 -21.48 -6.52 14.58
C LEU A 21 -21.17 -5.02 14.61
N TYR A 22 -21.27 -4.33 13.46
CA TYR A 22 -20.81 -2.94 13.29
C TYR A 22 -21.94 -1.90 13.16
N HIS A 23 -23.23 -2.29 13.20
CA HIS A 23 -24.30 -1.29 13.12
C HIS A 23 -24.24 -0.37 14.35
N PRO A 24 -24.17 0.96 14.17
CA PRO A 24 -24.01 1.90 15.28
C PRO A 24 -25.17 1.83 16.29
N ASP A 25 -26.37 1.46 15.83
CA ASP A 25 -27.55 1.33 16.70
C ASP A 25 -27.54 0.06 17.58
N ASN A 26 -26.68 -0.92 17.27
CA ASN A 26 -26.60 -2.15 18.06
C ASN A 26 -25.81 -1.98 19.36
N VAL A 27 -25.04 -0.90 19.49
CA VAL A 27 -24.23 -0.63 20.67
C VAL A 27 -24.79 0.56 21.44
N LYS A 28 -25.33 0.29 22.63
CA LYS A 28 -25.85 1.33 23.52
C LYS A 28 -24.68 2.11 24.14
N ASN A 29 -24.85 3.42 24.30
CA ASN A 29 -23.90 4.32 24.98
C ASN A 29 -22.51 4.42 24.32
N LEU A 30 -22.44 4.39 22.99
CA LEU A 30 -21.20 4.72 22.28
C LEU A 30 -20.78 6.17 22.57
N ASN A 31 -19.51 6.38 22.89
CA ASN A 31 -18.94 7.72 22.89
C ASN A 31 -18.83 8.25 21.44
N LYS A 32 -18.51 9.54 21.27
CA LYS A 32 -18.43 10.18 19.95
C LYS A 32 -17.40 9.51 19.02
N GLN A 33 -16.26 9.06 19.56
CA GLN A 33 -15.20 8.44 18.76
C GLN A 33 -15.60 7.05 18.28
N ASP A 34 -16.19 6.23 19.15
CA ASP A 34 -16.69 4.90 18.79
C ASP A 34 -17.83 5.03 17.77
N LYS A 35 -18.74 5.98 17.94
CA LYS A 35 -19.81 6.21 16.95
C LYS A 35 -19.25 6.49 15.55
N ILE A 36 -18.16 7.25 15.44
CA ILE A 36 -17.47 7.50 14.17
C ILE A 36 -16.85 6.22 13.62
N PHE A 37 -16.19 5.42 14.46
CA PHE A 37 -15.59 4.14 14.08
C PHE A 37 -16.64 3.16 13.52
N PHE A 38 -17.72 2.92 14.26
CA PHE A 38 -18.80 2.02 13.85
C PHE A 38 -19.49 2.51 12.56
N THR A 39 -19.73 3.82 12.44
CA THR A 39 -20.31 4.41 11.23
C THR A 39 -19.41 4.23 10.01
N LYS A 40 -18.10 4.46 10.16
CA LYS A 40 -17.12 4.27 9.08
C LYS A 40 -17.04 2.81 8.65
N ARG A 41 -16.95 1.89 9.61
CA ARG A 41 -16.94 0.43 9.33
C ARG A 41 -18.21 -0.01 8.62
N MET A 42 -19.37 0.46 9.07
CA MET A 42 -20.64 0.14 8.40
C MET A 42 -20.69 0.68 6.96
N SER A 43 -20.13 1.86 6.71
CA SER A 43 -19.99 2.41 5.35
C SER A 43 -19.15 1.51 4.45
N GLU A 44 -17.98 1.07 4.91
CA GLU A 44 -17.08 0.17 4.17
C GLU A 44 -17.76 -1.19 3.87
N ILE A 45 -18.56 -1.71 4.82
CA ILE A 45 -19.34 -2.94 4.64
C ILE A 45 -20.44 -2.76 3.59
N ASN A 46 -21.13 -1.62 3.60
CA ASN A 46 -22.20 -1.32 2.63
C ASN A 46 -21.64 -1.20 1.22
N GLU A 47 -20.52 -0.48 1.05
CA GLU A 47 -19.84 -0.32 -0.23
C GLU A 47 -19.40 -1.67 -0.80
N ALA A 48 -18.69 -2.48 -0.01
CA ALA A 48 -18.28 -3.82 -0.43
C ALA A 48 -19.47 -4.74 -0.79
N PHE A 49 -20.61 -4.60 -0.11
CA PHE A 49 -21.80 -5.36 -0.45
C PHE A 49 -22.45 -4.91 -1.78
N GLN A 50 -22.52 -3.60 -2.03
CA GLN A 50 -23.06 -3.04 -3.28
C GLN A 50 -22.19 -3.43 -4.48
N GLU A 51 -20.87 -3.37 -4.31
CA GLU A 51 -19.89 -3.77 -5.33
C GLU A 51 -19.75 -5.29 -5.47
N GLN A 52 -20.42 -6.06 -4.61
CA GLN A 52 -20.33 -7.52 -4.53
C GLN A 52 -18.89 -8.02 -4.30
N ASP A 53 -18.08 -7.21 -3.59
CA ASP A 53 -16.71 -7.51 -3.19
C ASP A 53 -16.68 -8.45 -1.98
N LEU A 54 -16.81 -9.73 -2.28
CA LEU A 54 -16.78 -10.81 -1.30
C LEU A 54 -15.44 -10.89 -0.56
N GLU A 55 -14.33 -10.53 -1.22
CA GLU A 55 -12.99 -10.61 -0.62
C GLU A 55 -12.84 -9.56 0.48
N THR A 56 -13.28 -8.32 0.21
CA THR A 56 -13.31 -7.27 1.23
C THR A 56 -14.22 -7.64 2.39
N LEU A 57 -15.42 -8.19 2.16
CA LEU A 57 -16.29 -8.64 3.25
C LEU A 57 -15.65 -9.75 4.09
N ARG A 58 -14.97 -10.73 3.48
CA ARG A 58 -14.23 -11.78 4.21
C ARG A 58 -13.10 -11.19 5.06
N ARG A 59 -12.35 -10.24 4.51
CA ARG A 59 -11.26 -9.54 5.22
C ARG A 59 -11.78 -8.75 6.41
N ILE A 60 -12.87 -8.00 6.24
CA ILE A 60 -13.50 -7.24 7.34
C ILE A 60 -14.02 -8.22 8.40
N PHE A 61 -14.65 -9.33 8.00
CA PHE A 61 -15.16 -10.33 8.94
C PHE A 61 -14.05 -10.94 9.81
N LYS A 62 -12.90 -11.27 9.22
CA LYS A 62 -11.73 -11.75 9.98
C LYS A 62 -11.20 -10.70 10.96
N LYS A 63 -11.22 -9.41 10.59
CA LYS A 63 -10.81 -8.31 11.48
C LYS A 63 -11.82 -8.06 12.60
N ALA A 64 -13.11 -8.30 12.35
CA ALA A 64 -14.17 -8.09 13.32
C ALA A 64 -14.00 -8.93 14.59
N GLU A 65 -13.45 -10.14 14.46
CA GLU A 65 -13.13 -11.01 15.60
C GLU A 65 -12.14 -10.31 16.55
N THR A 66 -11.12 -9.64 16.02
CA THR A 66 -10.11 -8.90 16.79
C THR A 66 -10.59 -7.52 17.25
N GLU A 67 -11.30 -6.79 16.39
CA GLU A 67 -11.69 -5.38 16.61
C GLU A 67 -12.88 -5.25 17.57
N ILE A 68 -13.87 -6.13 17.47
CA ILE A 68 -15.10 -6.06 18.29
C ILE A 68 -15.00 -7.00 19.49
N GLY A 69 -14.18 -8.05 19.41
CA GLY A 69 -13.88 -8.91 20.54
C GLY A 69 -15.09 -9.64 21.10
N PHE A 70 -15.82 -10.37 20.26
CA PHE A 70 -16.65 -11.45 20.79
C PHE A 70 -15.74 -12.65 21.14
N ASN A 71 -15.65 -12.97 22.43
CA ASN A 71 -14.95 -14.13 23.03
C ASN A 71 -13.41 -14.16 23.02
N ILE A 72 -12.72 -13.06 22.80
CA ILE A 72 -11.25 -13.01 22.89
C ILE A 72 -10.83 -12.42 24.24
N SER A 73 -10.02 -13.14 25.00
CA SER A 73 -9.51 -12.69 26.30
C SER A 73 -8.64 -11.44 26.15
N SER A 74 -8.54 -10.61 27.21
CA SER A 74 -7.63 -9.46 27.21
C SER A 74 -6.19 -9.85 26.87
N LEU A 75 -5.77 -11.06 27.24
CA LEU A 75 -4.45 -11.62 26.94
C LEU A 75 -4.24 -11.86 25.44
N GLU A 76 -5.22 -12.44 24.75
CA GLU A 76 -5.15 -12.65 23.30
C GLU A 76 -5.23 -11.33 22.53
N ARG A 77 -5.99 -10.35 23.03
CA ARG A 77 -6.00 -9.01 22.44
C ARG A 77 -4.63 -8.34 22.53
N ILE A 78 -3.96 -8.45 23.69
CA ILE A 78 -2.59 -7.98 23.87
C ILE A 78 -1.65 -8.70 22.90
N ARG A 79 -1.73 -10.03 22.80
CA ARG A 79 -0.91 -10.81 21.86
C ARG A 79 -1.09 -10.37 20.41
N ASN A 80 -2.33 -10.09 20.00
CA ASN A 80 -2.60 -9.60 18.64
C ASN A 80 -1.98 -8.22 18.41
N PHE A 81 -2.08 -7.31 19.39
CA PHE A 81 -1.40 -6.01 19.30
C PHE A 81 0.13 -6.15 19.29
N GLU A 82 0.71 -7.09 20.03
CA GLU A 82 2.15 -7.37 20.00
C GLU A 82 2.60 -7.86 18.61
N ILE A 83 1.80 -8.72 17.97
CA ILE A 83 2.05 -9.18 16.59
C ILE A 83 1.96 -8.02 15.61
N ASP A 84 0.91 -7.19 15.71
CA ASP A 84 0.74 -6.03 14.84
C ASP A 84 1.89 -5.03 15.01
N LEU A 85 2.30 -4.75 16.25
CA LEU A 85 3.45 -3.90 16.54
C LEU A 85 4.75 -4.47 15.95
N HIS A 86 4.95 -5.79 16.07
CA HIS A 86 6.11 -6.44 15.48
C HIS A 86 6.15 -6.28 13.95
N ILE A 87 5.03 -6.52 13.28
CA ILE A 87 4.91 -6.35 11.82
C ILE A 87 5.16 -4.89 11.43
N LEU A 88 4.56 -3.94 12.15
CA LEU A 88 4.74 -2.51 11.89
C LEU A 88 6.21 -2.09 12.03
N ASN A 89 6.90 -2.57 13.07
CA ASN A 89 8.33 -2.29 13.26
C ASN A 89 9.18 -2.87 12.12
N GLN A 90 8.89 -4.10 11.66
CA GLN A 90 9.58 -4.69 10.51
C GLN A 90 9.35 -3.87 9.23
N MET A 91 8.11 -3.43 9.00
CA MET A 91 7.78 -2.58 7.85
C MET A 91 8.50 -1.24 7.92
N GLU A 92 8.55 -0.62 9.09
CA GLU A 92 9.26 0.65 9.31
C GLU A 92 10.74 0.53 8.94
N GLU A 93 11.42 -0.50 9.45
CA GLU A 93 12.83 -0.75 9.13
C GLU A 93 13.06 -1.01 7.63
N LEU A 94 12.19 -1.81 7.01
CA LEU A 94 12.26 -2.05 5.56
C LEU A 94 12.11 -0.74 4.77
N TYR A 95 11.18 0.13 5.17
CA TYR A 95 10.98 1.42 4.52
C TYR A 95 12.15 2.39 4.76
N LYS A 96 12.76 2.39 5.95
CA LYS A 96 14.00 3.16 6.21
C LYS A 96 15.11 2.75 5.25
N ILE A 97 15.36 1.46 5.12
CA ILE A 97 16.37 0.91 4.18
C ILE A 97 16.04 1.31 2.74
N LYS A 98 14.76 1.20 2.33
CA LYS A 98 14.33 1.57 0.98
C LYS A 98 14.54 3.05 0.69
N ILE A 99 14.24 3.92 1.65
CA ILE A 99 14.48 5.36 1.54
C ILE A 99 15.98 5.64 1.43
N GLU A 100 16.81 4.99 2.23
CA GLU A 100 18.25 5.15 2.19
C GLU A 100 18.83 4.72 0.82
N ASN A 101 18.38 3.57 0.30
CA ASN A 101 18.75 3.09 -1.03
C ASN A 101 18.33 4.08 -2.13
N LEU A 102 17.13 4.64 -2.04
CA LEU A 102 16.67 5.68 -2.97
C LEU A 102 17.55 6.92 -2.88
N LYS A 103 17.90 7.38 -1.67
CA LYS A 103 18.80 8.53 -1.47
C LYS A 103 20.20 8.28 -2.00
N ASN A 104 20.68 7.04 -1.93
CA ASN A 104 22.00 6.65 -2.41
C ASN A 104 22.08 6.49 -3.94
N ASN A 105 20.94 6.36 -4.62
CA ASN A 105 20.87 6.26 -6.07
C ASN A 105 21.42 7.54 -6.76
N GLN A 106 22.20 7.34 -7.82
CA GLN A 106 22.80 8.43 -8.60
C GLN A 106 21.77 9.40 -9.18
N ILE A 107 20.60 8.90 -9.62
CA ILE A 107 19.50 9.72 -10.11
C ILE A 107 18.98 10.61 -9.00
N TYR A 108 18.74 10.07 -7.80
CA TYR A 108 18.29 10.88 -6.67
C TYR A 108 19.33 11.94 -6.32
N LYS A 109 20.62 11.58 -6.24
CA LYS A 109 21.71 12.53 -5.97
C LYS A 109 21.78 13.63 -7.02
N LEU A 110 21.61 13.30 -8.29
CA LEU A 110 21.56 14.28 -9.38
C LEU A 110 20.34 15.18 -9.26
N MET A 111 19.15 14.59 -9.06
CA MET A 111 17.88 15.31 -8.94
C MET A 111 17.76 16.12 -7.64
N SER A 112 18.58 15.84 -6.64
CA SER A 112 18.67 16.65 -5.41
C SER A 112 19.48 17.93 -5.60
N LYS A 113 20.27 18.05 -6.68
CA LYS A 113 21.08 19.25 -6.96
C LYS A 113 20.22 20.40 -7.50
N PRO A 114 20.67 21.66 -7.33
CA PRO A 114 20.05 22.82 -7.97
C PRO A 114 19.97 22.67 -9.49
N GLN A 115 18.91 23.18 -10.11
CA GLN A 115 18.68 23.06 -11.56
C GLN A 115 19.88 23.52 -12.40
N LYS A 116 20.53 24.62 -12.00
CA LYS A 116 21.70 25.17 -12.72
C LYS A 116 22.87 24.17 -12.76
N GLU A 117 23.17 23.52 -11.64
CA GLU A 117 24.21 22.49 -11.56
C GLU A 117 23.84 21.26 -12.37
N ARG A 118 22.58 20.81 -12.30
CA ARG A 118 22.09 19.67 -13.10
C ARG A 118 22.26 19.91 -14.59
N ASN A 119 21.84 21.09 -15.07
CA ASN A 119 21.95 21.46 -16.47
C ASN A 119 23.41 21.47 -16.95
N LYS A 120 24.34 21.95 -16.12
CA LYS A 120 25.76 21.92 -16.43
C LYS A 120 26.27 20.49 -16.58
N ILE A 121 25.93 19.60 -15.64
CA ILE A 121 26.29 18.17 -15.71
C ILE A 121 25.73 17.53 -16.98
N PHE A 122 24.49 17.85 -17.36
CA PHE A 122 23.88 17.32 -18.59
C PHE A 122 24.58 17.80 -19.86
N GLU A 123 24.94 19.08 -19.94
CA GLU A 123 25.69 19.60 -21.08
C GLU A 123 27.10 19.00 -21.16
N ASP A 124 27.79 18.84 -20.03
CA ASP A 124 29.11 18.20 -19.98
C ASP A 124 29.03 16.72 -20.48
N LEU A 125 28.02 15.97 -20.03
CA LEU A 125 27.77 14.61 -20.49
C LEU A 125 27.47 14.55 -21.99
N LYS A 126 26.62 15.45 -22.49
CA LYS A 126 26.28 15.56 -23.91
C LYS A 126 27.51 15.83 -24.76
N LEU A 127 28.37 16.78 -24.35
CA LEU A 127 29.62 17.07 -25.05
C LEU A 127 30.54 15.85 -25.10
N LYS A 128 30.67 15.12 -23.99
CA LYS A 128 31.44 13.88 -23.93
C LYS A 128 30.89 12.82 -24.91
N TYR A 129 29.59 12.57 -24.90
CA TYR A 129 29.00 11.60 -25.84
C TYR A 129 29.17 12.01 -27.29
N ILE A 130 29.08 13.30 -27.63
CA ILE A 130 29.35 13.79 -28.98
C ILE A 130 30.81 13.48 -29.39
N GLN A 131 31.77 13.68 -28.47
CA GLN A 131 33.18 13.37 -28.71
C GLN A 131 33.38 11.86 -28.92
N ASP A 132 32.80 11.03 -28.06
CA ASP A 132 32.88 9.57 -28.15
C ASP A 132 32.29 9.07 -29.47
N ILE A 133 31.10 9.56 -29.86
CA ILE A 133 30.46 9.21 -31.14
C ILE A 133 31.36 9.59 -32.32
N LYS A 134 31.98 10.78 -32.30
CA LYS A 134 32.93 11.20 -33.36
C LYS A 134 34.13 10.27 -33.42
N LEU A 135 34.71 9.91 -32.27
CA LEU A 135 35.83 8.98 -32.18
C LEU A 135 35.46 7.62 -32.78
N TYR A 136 34.33 7.04 -32.36
CA TYR A 136 33.87 5.74 -32.86
C TYR A 136 33.56 5.77 -34.36
N LYS A 137 32.96 6.85 -34.88
CA LYS A 137 32.77 7.01 -36.33
C LYS A 137 34.09 7.04 -37.09
N ASN A 138 35.09 7.74 -36.57
CA ASN A 138 36.43 7.81 -37.19
C ASN A 138 37.12 6.45 -37.19
N ILE A 139 37.02 5.69 -36.08
CA ILE A 139 37.56 4.33 -35.99
C ILE A 139 36.86 3.42 -37.00
N TYR A 140 35.53 3.48 -37.08
CA TYR A 140 34.74 2.68 -38.02
C TYR A 140 35.13 2.94 -39.48
N ILE A 141 35.28 4.21 -39.88
CA ILE A 141 35.72 4.58 -41.24
C ILE A 141 37.10 4.02 -41.54
N LYS A 142 38.05 4.14 -40.60
CA LYS A 142 39.42 3.61 -40.78
C LYS A 142 39.47 2.09 -40.91
N LEU A 143 38.59 1.37 -40.20
CA LEU A 143 38.50 -0.09 -40.28
C LEU A 143 37.83 -0.56 -41.56
N LYS A 144 36.87 0.19 -42.11
CA LYS A 144 36.16 -0.15 -43.36
C LYS A 144 36.99 0.11 -44.63
N ASN A 145 37.96 1.02 -44.55
CA ASN A 145 38.86 1.38 -45.66
C ASN A 145 40.19 0.59 -45.65
N ARG A 146 40.28 -0.47 -44.85
CA ARG A 146 41.33 -1.50 -44.90
C ARG A 146 40.76 -2.76 -45.53
#